data_AF-A0A7J7FR23-F1
#
_entry.id   AF-A0A7J7FR23-F1
#
_cell.length_a   1.000
_cell.length_b   1.000
_cell.length_c   1.000
_cell.angle_alpha   90.00
_cell.angle_beta   90.00
_cell.angle_gamma   90.00
#
_symmetry.space_group_name_H-M   'P 1'
#
loop_
_entity.id
_entity.type
_entity.pdbx_description
1 polymer ?
#
loop_
_entity_poly.entity_id
_entity_poly.type
_entity_poly.pdbx_seq_one_letter_code
_entity_poly.pdbx_strand_id
1 'polypeptide(L)'
;MAAFESEQMQEMAWGLNQSNYNFLWVMRATEDAQLPNNFINDTAEKGLVVTWSPQIEALSLGLPMVGVPYWSDQATNAKFVEDVWGIGIRAKMDDKGIARRDVLEACIKEVIEGEKKNEVKMQ
;
A
#
# COMPACT_ATOMS: atom_id res chain seq x y z
N MET A 1 0.88 -21.31 0.35
CA MET A 1 -0.05 -20.21 0.69
C MET A 1 0.55 -19.38 1.83
N ALA A 2 0.71 -19.92 3.04
CA ALA A 2 1.32 -19.20 4.17
C ALA A 2 2.72 -18.59 3.90
N ALA A 3 3.62 -19.29 3.18
CA ALA A 3 4.95 -18.76 2.87
C ALA A 3 4.93 -17.56 1.90
N PHE A 4 4.00 -17.58 0.93
CA PHE A 4 3.77 -16.48 0.00
C PHE A 4 3.23 -15.26 0.74
N GLU A 5 2.28 -15.49 1.66
CA GLU A 5 1.70 -14.43 2.48
C GLU A 5 2.74 -13.75 3.38
N SER A 6 3.60 -14.56 4.02
CA SER A 6 4.69 -14.01 4.85
C SER A 6 5.74 -13.25 4.05
N GLU A 7 6.07 -13.66 2.83
CA GLU A 7 7.04 -12.94 1.99
C GLU A 7 6.46 -11.60 1.53
N GLN A 8 5.21 -11.56 1.06
CA GLN A 8 4.59 -10.30 0.67
C GLN A 8 4.45 -9.33 1.85
N MET A 9 4.09 -9.84 3.04
CA MET A 9 3.98 -9.02 4.25
C MET A 9 5.32 -8.36 4.61
N GLN A 10 6.42 -9.09 4.48
CA GLN A 10 7.78 -8.56 4.70
C GLN A 10 8.16 -7.50 3.68
N GLU A 11 7.89 -7.74 2.39
CA GLU A 11 8.17 -6.76 1.33
C GLU A 11 7.35 -5.47 1.53
N MET A 12 6.08 -5.59 1.95
CA MET A 12 5.22 -4.44 2.31
C MET A 12 5.80 -3.64 3.46
N ALA A 13 6.12 -4.31 4.57
CA ALA A 13 6.66 -3.69 5.77
C ALA A 13 7.98 -2.96 5.47
N TRP A 14 8.90 -3.61 4.76
CA TRP A 14 10.18 -3.01 4.40
C TRP A 14 10.04 -1.88 3.38
N GLY A 15 9.14 -1.99 2.41
CA GLY A 15 8.87 -0.90 1.46
C GLY A 15 8.36 0.37 2.15
N LEU A 16 7.40 0.21 3.07
CA LEU A 16 6.88 1.31 3.88
C LEU A 16 7.98 1.95 4.74
N ASN A 17 8.75 1.15 5.48
CA ASN A 17 9.81 1.67 6.35
C ASN A 17 10.92 2.41 5.56
N GLN A 18 11.32 1.91 4.40
CA GLN A 18 12.37 2.51 3.56
C GLN A 18 11.91 3.79 2.85
N SER A 19 10.63 3.90 2.50
CA SER A 19 10.06 5.05 1.80
C SER A 19 10.28 6.40 2.52
N ASN A 20 10.50 6.37 3.84
CA ASN A 20 10.69 7.55 4.68
C ASN A 20 9.53 8.57 4.67
N TYR A 21 8.34 8.16 4.22
CA TYR A 21 7.10 8.92 4.37
C TYR A 21 6.32 8.45 5.60
N ASN A 22 5.46 9.34 6.12
CA ASN A 22 4.49 8.94 7.13
C ASN A 22 3.40 8.08 6.48
N PHE A 23 2.98 7.01 7.15
CA PHE A 23 2.00 6.08 6.58
C PHE A 23 0.98 5.58 7.60
N LEU A 24 -0.18 5.17 7.09
CA LEU A 24 -1.20 4.44 7.83
C LEU A 24 -1.42 3.11 7.11
N TRP A 25 -1.07 1.99 7.75
CA TRP A 25 -1.28 0.66 7.19
C TRP A 25 -2.49 0.00 7.83
N VAL A 26 -3.52 -0.27 7.01
CA VAL A 26 -4.74 -0.95 7.45
C VAL A 26 -4.59 -2.45 7.25
N MET A 27 -4.64 -3.24 8.32
CA MET A 27 -4.48 -4.69 8.32
C MET A 27 -5.62 -5.39 9.03
N ARG A 28 -5.96 -6.63 8.66
CA ARG A 28 -6.94 -7.38 9.48
C ARG A 28 -6.30 -7.80 10.79
N ALA A 29 -7.06 -7.76 11.89
CA ALA A 29 -6.56 -8.20 13.21
C ALA A 29 -6.02 -9.64 13.20
N THR A 30 -6.53 -10.49 12.30
CA THR A 30 -6.08 -11.88 12.12
C THR A 30 -4.69 -12.01 11.49
N GLU A 31 -4.14 -10.93 10.94
CA GLU A 31 -2.87 -10.90 10.22
C GLU A 31 -1.72 -10.32 11.05
N ASP A 32 -2.00 -9.88 12.28
CA ASP A 32 -1.00 -9.28 13.18
C ASP A 32 0.20 -10.21 13.41
N ALA A 33 -0.05 -11.52 13.51
CA ALA A 33 0.98 -12.54 13.66
C ALA A 33 1.92 -12.69 12.44
N GLN A 34 1.61 -12.06 11.29
CA GLN A 34 2.42 -12.12 10.08
C GLN A 34 3.40 -10.94 9.96
N LEU A 35 3.27 -9.93 10.83
CA LEU A 35 4.17 -8.77 10.80
C LEU A 35 5.61 -9.19 11.14
N PRO A 36 6.62 -8.57 10.50
CA PRO A 36 8.00 -8.76 10.91
C PRO A 36 8.19 -8.36 12.37
N ASN A 37 9.01 -9.11 13.09
CA ASN A 37 9.38 -8.78 14.47
C ASN A 37 9.90 -7.34 14.57
N ASN A 38 9.49 -6.63 15.62
CA ASN A 38 9.83 -5.24 15.91
C ASN A 38 9.32 -4.18 14.92
N PHE A 39 8.61 -4.55 13.84
CA PHE A 39 8.14 -3.57 12.84
C PHE A 39 7.37 -2.41 13.47
N ILE A 40 6.40 -2.69 14.33
CA ILE A 40 5.58 -1.66 15.01
C ILE A 40 6.45 -0.71 15.83
N ASN A 41 7.49 -1.22 16.50
CA ASN A 41 8.39 -0.40 17.31
C ASN A 41 9.32 0.44 16.42
N ASP A 42 9.87 -0.18 15.37
CA ASP A 42 10.80 0.46 14.43
C ASP A 42 10.12 1.59 13.63
N THR A 43 8.80 1.50 13.42
CA THR A 43 8.02 2.50 12.69
C THR A 43 7.16 3.40 13.58
N ALA A 44 7.29 3.33 14.92
CA ALA A 44 6.41 4.03 15.85
C ALA A 44 6.39 5.57 15.65
N GLU A 45 7.49 6.15 15.18
CA GLU A 45 7.59 7.59 14.90
C GLU A 45 7.03 8.00 13.53
N LYS A 46 6.86 7.04 12.61
CA LYS A 46 6.54 7.30 11.19
C LYS A 46 5.19 6.76 10.75
N GLY A 47 4.70 5.70 11.37
CA GLY A 47 3.53 5.00 10.88
C GLY A 47 2.68 4.37 11.95
N LEU A 48 1.40 4.24 11.63
CA LEU A 48 0.41 3.56 12.45
C LEU A 48 -0.13 2.35 11.70
N VAL A 49 -0.25 1.22 12.39
CA VAL A 49 -0.95 0.03 11.89
C VAL A 49 -2.31 -0.03 12.57
N VAL A 50 -3.39 -0.06 11.78
CA VAL A 50 -4.77 -0.03 12.29
C VAL A 50 -5.59 -1.14 11.66
N THR A 51 -6.70 -1.51 12.28
CA THR A 51 -7.55 -2.60 11.77
C THR A 51 -8.73 -2.16 10.91
N TRP A 52 -8.94 -0.85 10.82
CA TRP A 52 -10.04 -0.27 10.06
C TRP A 52 -9.69 1.15 9.59
N SER A 53 -10.21 1.52 8.43
CA SER A 53 -10.16 2.88 7.88
C SER A 53 -11.39 3.13 7.01
N PRO A 54 -11.95 4.36 6.99
CA PRO A 54 -13.07 4.70 6.14
C PRO A 54 -12.62 4.84 4.67
N GLN A 55 -12.46 3.71 3.97
CA GLN A 55 -11.93 3.66 2.60
C GLN A 55 -12.72 4.54 1.61
N ILE A 56 -14.05 4.57 1.70
CA ILE A 56 -14.89 5.40 0.83
C ILE A 56 -14.64 6.90 1.08
N GLU A 57 -14.38 7.31 2.31
CA GLU A 57 -14.05 8.70 2.63
C GLU A 57 -12.65 9.04 2.13
N ALA A 58 -11.67 8.16 2.32
CA ALA A 58 -10.32 8.32 1.77
C ALA A 58 -10.35 8.48 0.24
N LEU A 59 -11.17 7.68 -0.45
CA LEU A 59 -11.45 7.79 -1.88
C LEU A 59 -12.09 9.12 -2.23
N SER A 60 -13.11 9.55 -1.47
CA SER A 60 -13.86 10.79 -1.71
C SER A 60 -13.04 12.06 -1.43
N LEU A 61 -12.01 11.95 -0.60
CA LEU A 61 -11.04 13.03 -0.33
C LEU A 61 -9.87 13.02 -1.33
N GLY A 62 -9.79 12.03 -2.22
CA GLY A 62 -8.77 11.94 -3.25
C GLY A 62 -7.40 11.65 -2.66
N LEU A 63 -7.36 10.91 -1.55
CA LEU A 63 -6.08 10.54 -0.94
C LEU A 63 -5.29 9.66 -1.92
N PRO A 64 -4.00 9.96 -2.13
CA PRO A 64 -3.17 9.17 -3.02
C PRO A 64 -3.07 7.72 -2.52
N MET A 65 -3.18 6.76 -3.43
CA MET A 65 -3.14 5.34 -3.09
C MET A 65 -2.15 4.53 -3.92
N VAL A 66 -1.55 3.53 -3.28
CA VAL A 66 -0.80 2.48 -3.97
C VAL A 66 -1.62 1.19 -3.90
N GLY A 67 -2.14 0.73 -5.03
CA GLY A 67 -2.86 -0.52 -5.14
C GLY A 67 -1.88 -1.70 -5.22
N VAL A 68 -1.86 -2.55 -4.19
CA VAL A 68 -1.02 -3.76 -4.14
C VAL A 68 -1.91 -4.99 -4.33
N PRO A 69 -1.87 -5.64 -5.51
CA PRO A 69 -2.76 -6.74 -5.86
C PRO A 69 -2.37 -8.05 -5.16
N TYR A 70 -2.53 -8.10 -3.83
CA TYR A 70 -2.11 -9.22 -3.00
C TYR A 70 -3.17 -10.34 -2.90
N TRP A 71 -4.45 -10.00 -2.75
CA TRP A 71 -5.49 -11.00 -2.49
C TRP A 71 -6.85 -10.66 -3.12
N SER A 72 -7.51 -11.70 -3.68
CA SER A 72 -8.90 -11.70 -4.16
C SER A 72 -9.27 -10.47 -5.02
N ASP A 73 -9.95 -9.50 -4.43
CA ASP A 73 -10.49 -8.31 -5.07
C ASP A 73 -9.47 -7.18 -5.24
N GLN A 74 -8.31 -7.25 -4.58
CA GLN A 74 -7.27 -6.22 -4.64
C GLN A 74 -6.73 -6.00 -6.05
N ALA A 75 -6.71 -7.03 -6.92
CA ALA A 75 -6.33 -6.87 -8.31
C ALA A 75 -7.32 -5.97 -9.08
N THR A 76 -8.62 -6.17 -8.84
CA THR A 76 -9.68 -5.34 -9.41
C THR A 76 -9.63 -3.94 -8.81
N ASN A 77 -9.52 -3.81 -7.48
CA ASN A 77 -9.46 -2.52 -6.81
C ASN A 77 -8.25 -1.70 -7.29
N ALA A 78 -7.07 -2.31 -7.42
CA ALA A 78 -5.88 -1.64 -7.95
C ALA A 78 -6.09 -1.14 -9.39
N LYS A 79 -6.84 -1.88 -10.22
CA LYS A 79 -7.23 -1.42 -11.56
C LYS A 79 -8.15 -0.19 -11.49
N PHE A 80 -9.13 -0.17 -10.59
CA PHE A 80 -10.00 1.01 -10.41
C PHE A 80 -9.21 2.23 -9.94
N VAL A 81 -8.31 2.05 -8.96
CA VAL A 81 -7.46 3.11 -8.42
C VAL A 81 -6.60 3.77 -9.50
N GLU A 82 -6.00 2.97 -10.38
CA GLU A 82 -5.14 3.45 -11.46
C GLU A 82 -5.94 3.94 -12.68
N ASP A 83 -6.80 3.08 -13.24
CA ASP A 83 -7.38 3.28 -14.57
C ASP A 83 -8.70 4.07 -14.56
N VAL A 84 -9.46 4.03 -13.47
CA VAL A 84 -10.83 4.58 -13.42
C VAL A 84 -10.90 5.84 -12.58
N TRP A 85 -10.34 5.81 -11.38
CA TRP A 85 -10.34 6.94 -10.46
C TRP A 85 -9.14 7.87 -10.67
N GLY A 86 -8.02 7.35 -11.21
CA GLY A 86 -6.83 8.16 -11.49
C GLY A 86 -6.16 8.76 -10.24
N ILE A 87 -6.44 8.22 -9.06
CA ILE A 87 -5.96 8.72 -7.76
C ILE A 87 -4.80 7.90 -7.20
N GLY A 88 -4.23 7.00 -7.99
CA GLY A 88 -3.19 6.13 -7.47
C GLY A 88 -2.42 5.35 -8.52
N ILE A 89 -1.52 4.51 -7.99
CA ILE A 89 -0.57 3.73 -8.77
C ILE A 89 -0.74 2.26 -8.40
N ARG A 90 -0.74 1.38 -9.39
CA ARG A 90 -0.73 -0.06 -9.16
C ARG A 90 0.70 -0.57 -9.09
N ALA A 91 1.05 -1.21 -7.98
CA ALA A 91 2.35 -1.85 -7.83
C ALA A 91 2.48 -3.03 -8.80
N LYS A 92 3.60 -3.07 -9.54
CA LYS A 92 3.92 -4.20 -10.41
C LYS A 92 4.44 -5.36 -9.57
N MET A 93 3.95 -6.56 -9.85
CA MET A 93 4.43 -7.79 -9.22
C MET A 93 5.53 -8.42 -10.06
N ASP A 94 6.45 -9.11 -9.40
CA ASP A 94 7.44 -9.96 -10.06
C ASP A 94 6.79 -11.25 -10.63
N ASP A 95 7.63 -12.10 -11.22
CA ASP A 95 7.29 -13.40 -11.78
C ASP A 95 6.76 -14.41 -10.73
N LYS A 96 6.95 -14.14 -9.44
CA LYS A 96 6.36 -14.91 -8.33
C LYS A 96 5.03 -14.33 -7.86
N GLY A 97 4.59 -13.20 -8.41
CA GLY A 97 3.40 -12.50 -7.95
C GLY A 97 3.63 -11.67 -6.68
N ILE A 98 4.88 -11.28 -6.39
CA ILE A 98 5.24 -10.46 -5.22
C ILE A 98 5.52 -9.03 -5.65
N ALA A 99 4.87 -8.06 -5.00
CA ALA A 99 5.25 -6.66 -5.08
C ALA A 99 6.47 -6.42 -4.18
N ARG A 100 7.63 -6.20 -4.79
CA ARG A 100 8.91 -5.99 -4.08
C ARG A 100 8.97 -4.61 -3.43
N ARG A 101 9.71 -4.50 -2.33
CA ARG A 101 9.88 -3.27 -1.54
C ARG A 101 10.38 -2.07 -2.35
N ASP A 102 11.27 -2.29 -3.31
CA ASP A 102 11.81 -1.24 -4.20
C ASP A 102 10.73 -0.71 -5.15
N VAL A 103 9.87 -1.60 -5.66
CA VAL A 103 8.69 -1.22 -6.43
C VAL A 103 7.71 -0.43 -5.57
N LEU A 104 7.47 -0.87 -4.34
CA LEU A 104 6.58 -0.16 -3.41
C LEU A 104 7.12 1.22 -3.05
N GLU A 105 8.40 1.34 -2.72
CA GLU A 105 9.06 2.61 -2.46
C GLU A 105 8.93 3.57 -3.64
N ALA A 106 9.19 3.10 -4.85
CA ALA A 106 9.05 3.90 -6.06
C ALA A 106 7.59 4.35 -6.29
N CYS A 107 6.62 3.45 -6.06
CA CYS A 107 5.20 3.79 -6.18
C CYS A 107 4.76 4.81 -5.13
N ILE A 108 5.21 4.68 -3.88
CA ILE A 108 4.89 5.62 -2.79
C ILE A 108 5.46 7.00 -3.12
N LYS A 109 6.72 7.05 -3.56
CA LYS A 109 7.35 8.30 -3.96
C LYS A 109 6.60 8.97 -5.12
N GLU A 110 6.28 8.22 -6.16
CA GLU A 110 5.57 8.73 -7.33
C GLU A 110 4.15 9.20 -6.98
N VAL A 111 3.42 8.51 -6.09
CA VAL A 111 2.05 8.93 -5.74
C VAL A 111 2.03 10.19 -4.85
N ILE A 112 3.11 10.46 -4.11
CA ILE A 112 3.20 11.62 -3.21
C ILE A 112 3.82 12.85 -3.91
N GLU A 113 4.86 12.64 -4.71
CA GLU A 113 5.68 13.69 -5.34
C GLU A 113 5.48 13.82 -6.84
N GLY A 114 4.98 12.78 -7.51
CA GLY A 114 4.88 12.72 -8.97
C GLY A 114 3.84 13.66 -9.57
N GLU A 115 3.96 13.89 -10.88
CA GLU A 115 3.11 14.83 -11.62
C GLU A 115 1.63 14.40 -11.69
N LYS A 116 1.37 13.11 -11.46
CA LYS A 116 0.01 12.53 -11.33
C LYS A 116 -0.82 13.15 -10.19
N LYS A 117 -0.20 13.89 -9.27
CA LYS A 117 -0.86 14.67 -8.22
C LYS A 117 -1.85 15.73 -8.78
N ASN A 118 -1.64 16.20 -10.01
CA ASN A 118 -2.40 17.31 -10.59
C ASN A 118 -3.66 16.91 -11.38
N GLU A 119 -3.92 15.61 -11.55
CA GLU A 119 -5.12 15.12 -12.25
C GLU A 119 -6.27 14.74 -11.31
N VAL A 120 -6.12 14.96 -10.00
CA VAL A 120 -7.20 14.81 -9.02
C VAL A 120 -8.19 15.97 -9.15
N LYS A 121 -8.91 16.00 -10.27
CA LYS A 121 -10.11 16.82 -10.46
C LYS A 121 -11.31 15.93 -10.16
N MET A 122 -11.76 15.97 -8.91
CA MET A 122 -13.12 15.54 -8.62
C MET A 122 -14.08 16.49 -9.33
N GLN A 123 -14.99 15.93 -10.13
CA GLN A 123 -16.13 16.67 -10.69
C GLN A 123 -17.11 17.07 -9.60
#